data_AF-A0A124GTS3-F1
#
_entry.id   AF-A0A124GTS3-F1
#
_cell.length_a   1.000
_cell.length_b   1.000
_cell.length_c   1.000
_cell.angle_alpha   90.00
_cell.angle_beta   90.00
_cell.angle_gamma   90.00
#
_symmetry.space_group_name_H-M   'P 1'
#
loop_
_entity.id
_entity.type
_entity.pdbx_description
1 polymer ?
#
loop_
_entity_poly.entity_id
_entity_poly.type
_entity_poly.pdbx_seq_one_letter_code
_entity_poly.pdbx_strand_id
1 'polypeptide(L)'
;MDDGSDERVQELMKRRTEYWKIHGEPKPDTKKAKKRNKRVEQKKEERKEEGQLTMPVPSRIKLNQHVKTRNYTVPTLPLEKILLAETHMNNAPGGVVYQLPFQNVNYHSQVRVVDFFPPRVEDFAVQTSSAPLFGNQNGATEPKVGWEWRFCLLVEGVEPKPSKKQPREVMKLYVCGQDGDCLLDDDAFNLRCNPRRLEAIKEKLFLLWGNLEEEKSKAMASGQQSWGPVKSCPFECCIKEYGVQCTHGKDPHVMDVDGEPCTHLGCFGWERRFAMFGTTIHT
;
A
#
# COMPACT_ATOMS: atom_id res chain seq x y z
N MET A 1 30.35 -64.90 -16.58
CA MET A 1 30.08 -64.23 -17.87
C MET A 1 29.18 -63.04 -17.53
N ASP A 2 29.66 -62.14 -16.69
CA ASP A 2 30.45 -60.92 -16.99
C ASP A 2 29.62 -59.91 -17.79
N ASP A 3 28.94 -59.06 -17.01
CA ASP A 3 28.01 -58.02 -17.43
C ASP A 3 28.75 -56.69 -17.57
N GLY A 4 28.38 -55.95 -18.61
CA GLY A 4 29.16 -54.89 -19.24
C GLY A 4 29.56 -53.77 -18.28
N SER A 5 30.87 -53.47 -18.25
CA SER A 5 31.41 -52.24 -17.68
C SER A 5 30.72 -51.04 -18.36
N ASP A 6 29.82 -50.40 -17.62
CA ASP A 6 28.93 -49.33 -18.04
C ASP A 6 29.72 -48.18 -18.71
N GLU A 7 29.50 -48.02 -20.01
CA GLU A 7 30.20 -47.08 -20.91
C GLU A 7 30.14 -45.64 -20.39
N ARG A 8 29.07 -45.30 -19.64
CA ARG A 8 28.89 -44.01 -18.97
C ARG A 8 29.91 -43.76 -17.86
N VAL A 9 30.37 -44.81 -17.17
CA VAL A 9 31.37 -44.70 -16.10
C VAL A 9 32.74 -44.41 -16.70
N GLN A 10 33.06 -45.00 -17.85
CA GLN A 10 34.32 -44.75 -18.55
C GLN A 10 34.37 -43.31 -19.11
N GLU A 11 33.27 -42.82 -19.66
CA GLU A 11 33.11 -41.44 -20.11
C GLU A 11 33.31 -40.43 -18.97
N LEU A 12 32.75 -40.70 -17.78
CA LEU A 12 32.92 -39.87 -16.59
C LEU A 12 34.38 -39.81 -16.10
N MET A 13 35.10 -40.93 -16.17
CA MET A 13 36.52 -41.00 -15.79
C MET A 13 37.43 -40.28 -16.79
N LYS A 14 37.11 -40.31 -18.09
CA LYS A 14 37.82 -39.52 -19.10
C LYS A 14 37.64 -38.03 -18.88
N ARG A 15 36.41 -37.56 -18.65
CA ARG A 15 36.13 -36.15 -18.36
C ARG A 15 36.85 -35.66 -17.09
N ARG A 16 36.92 -36.50 -16.07
CA ARG A 16 37.65 -36.19 -14.82
C ARG A 16 39.15 -36.03 -15.05
N THR A 17 39.76 -36.90 -15.87
CA THR A 17 41.20 -36.83 -16.15
C THR A 17 41.57 -35.66 -17.08
N GLU A 18 40.72 -35.31 -18.04
CA GLU A 18 40.87 -34.09 -18.83
C GLU A 18 40.77 -32.83 -17.97
N TYR A 19 39.80 -32.79 -17.06
CA TYR A 19 39.66 -31.68 -16.11
C TYR A 19 40.92 -31.50 -15.25
N TRP A 20 41.51 -32.60 -14.77
CA TRP A 20 42.75 -32.56 -13.99
C TRP A 20 43.99 -32.17 -14.79
N LYS A 21 44.05 -32.49 -16.09
CA LYS A 21 45.12 -32.00 -16.98
C LYS A 21 45.09 -30.48 -17.16
N ILE A 22 43.91 -29.87 -17.19
CA ILE A 22 43.74 -28.44 -17.40
C ILE A 22 43.91 -27.66 -16.09
N HIS A 23 43.37 -28.18 -14.98
CA HIS A 23 43.28 -27.44 -13.71
C HIS A 23 44.27 -27.89 -12.63
N GLY A 24 45.07 -28.93 -12.88
CA GLY A 24 45.97 -29.54 -11.91
C GLY A 24 45.26 -30.44 -10.90
N GLU A 25 45.93 -31.49 -10.43
CA GLU A 25 45.37 -32.39 -9.42
C GLU A 25 45.35 -31.72 -8.02
N PRO A 26 44.26 -31.87 -7.24
CA PRO A 26 44.23 -31.38 -5.87
C PRO A 26 45.22 -32.16 -5.00
N LYS A 27 46.16 -31.46 -4.36
CA LYS A 27 47.13 -32.06 -3.44
C LYS A 27 46.43 -32.55 -2.15
N PRO A 28 46.79 -33.73 -1.62
CA PRO A 28 46.26 -34.19 -0.33
C PRO A 28 46.89 -33.41 0.82
N ASP A 29 46.03 -32.78 1.65
CA ASP A 29 46.44 -31.97 2.80
C ASP A 29 47.13 -32.79 3.90
N THR A 30 48.34 -32.38 4.27
CA THR A 30 49.08 -32.94 5.40
C THR A 30 48.67 -32.30 6.73
N LYS A 31 48.66 -33.13 7.79
CA LYS A 31 48.11 -32.89 9.15
C LYS A 31 48.65 -31.67 9.94
N LYS A 32 49.47 -30.78 9.37
CA LYS A 32 50.00 -29.57 10.03
C LYS A 32 49.23 -28.27 9.70
N ALA A 33 48.34 -28.26 8.71
CA ALA A 33 47.47 -27.10 8.39
C ALA A 33 46.27 -26.93 9.36
N LYS A 34 45.90 -27.99 10.09
CA LYS A 34 44.71 -28.00 10.96
C LYS A 34 44.83 -27.13 12.23
N LYS A 35 46.06 -26.82 12.69
CA LYS A 35 46.27 -26.04 13.93
C LYS A 35 46.34 -24.51 13.70
N ARG A 36 46.63 -24.07 12.46
CA ARG A 36 46.64 -22.64 12.10
C ARG A 36 45.25 -22.13 11.71
N ASN A 37 44.38 -22.99 11.16
CA ASN A 37 42.99 -22.63 10.86
C ASN A 37 42.11 -22.46 12.11
N LYS A 38 42.37 -23.17 13.21
CA LYS A 38 41.57 -23.01 14.44
C LYS A 38 41.76 -21.63 15.12
N ARG A 39 42.97 -21.05 15.04
CA ARG A 39 43.23 -19.67 15.53
C ARG A 39 42.73 -18.59 14.58
N VAL A 40 42.65 -18.87 13.28
CA VAL A 40 42.06 -17.94 12.30
C VAL A 40 40.54 -17.99 12.37
N GLU A 41 39.91 -19.15 12.60
CA GLU A 41 38.46 -19.26 12.85
C GLU A 41 38.05 -18.58 14.15
N GLN A 42 38.76 -18.79 15.27
CA GLN A 42 38.44 -18.09 16.53
C GLN A 42 38.58 -16.57 16.41
N LYS A 43 39.59 -16.06 15.69
CA LYS A 43 39.75 -14.61 15.46
C LYS A 43 38.79 -14.05 14.40
N LYS A 44 38.20 -14.91 13.56
CA LYS A 44 37.13 -14.55 12.61
C LYS A 44 35.75 -14.66 13.27
N GLU A 45 35.59 -15.48 14.30
CA GLU A 45 34.41 -15.56 15.18
C GLU A 45 34.39 -14.36 16.13
N GLU A 46 35.50 -14.00 16.78
CA GLU A 46 35.60 -12.77 17.61
C GLU A 46 35.36 -11.49 16.78
N ARG A 47 35.90 -11.42 15.53
CA ARG A 47 35.57 -10.31 14.60
C ARG A 47 34.17 -10.39 13.97
N LYS A 48 33.50 -11.55 14.01
CA LYS A 48 32.09 -11.68 13.58
C LYS A 48 31.13 -11.35 14.73
N GLU A 49 31.53 -11.54 15.98
CA GLU A 49 30.76 -11.09 17.15
C GLU A 49 30.87 -9.57 17.36
N GLU A 50 32.05 -8.96 17.18
CA GLU A 50 32.18 -7.49 17.20
C GLU A 50 31.65 -6.81 15.92
N GLY A 51 31.46 -7.60 14.85
CA GLY A 51 30.88 -7.18 13.57
C GLY A 51 29.39 -7.49 13.45
N GLN A 52 28.71 -7.87 14.54
CA GLN A 52 27.26 -7.78 14.60
C GLN A 52 26.94 -6.28 14.65
N LEU A 53 26.91 -5.66 13.46
CA LEU A 53 25.99 -4.56 13.22
C LEU A 53 24.69 -5.07 13.83
N THR A 54 24.34 -4.52 14.97
CA THR A 54 22.99 -4.54 15.47
C THR A 54 22.18 -4.06 14.29
N MET A 55 21.60 -5.00 13.55
CA MET A 55 20.48 -4.71 12.69
C MET A 55 19.59 -3.86 13.59
N PRO A 56 19.25 -2.62 13.19
CA PRO A 56 18.35 -1.83 14.00
C PRO A 56 17.17 -2.76 14.23
N VAL A 57 16.99 -3.16 15.49
CA VAL A 57 15.85 -3.97 15.90
C VAL A 57 14.69 -3.26 15.23
N PRO A 58 13.94 -3.89 14.30
CA PRO A 58 12.79 -3.22 13.74
C PRO A 58 11.96 -2.93 14.97
N SER A 59 11.92 -1.66 15.37
CA SER A 59 11.08 -1.21 16.47
C SER A 59 9.72 -1.69 16.03
N ARG A 60 9.21 -2.77 16.63
CA ARG A 60 7.97 -3.39 16.20
C ARG A 60 6.94 -2.30 16.34
N ILE A 61 6.56 -1.68 15.22
CA ILE A 61 5.64 -0.57 15.22
C ILE A 61 4.37 -1.16 15.79
N LYS A 62 3.97 -0.69 16.97
CA LYS A 62 2.76 -1.18 17.61
C LYS A 62 1.60 -0.73 16.75
N LEU A 63 1.00 -1.68 16.04
CA LEU A 63 -0.18 -1.43 15.24
C LEU A 63 -1.40 -1.31 16.15
N ASN A 64 -2.35 -0.51 15.67
CA ASN A 64 -3.64 -0.34 16.29
C ASN A 64 -4.43 -1.66 16.21
N GLN A 65 -4.79 -2.20 17.37
CA GLN A 65 -5.51 -3.48 17.47
C GLN A 65 -7.02 -3.34 17.22
N HIS A 66 -7.53 -2.11 17.27
CA HIS A 66 -8.93 -1.79 17.01
C HIS A 66 -9.24 -1.80 15.52
N VAL A 67 -8.25 -1.57 14.65
CA VAL A 67 -8.47 -1.56 13.21
C VAL A 67 -8.00 -2.88 12.63
N LYS A 68 -8.91 -3.59 11.95
CA LYS A 68 -8.60 -4.87 11.33
C LYS A 68 -9.00 -4.85 9.87
N THR A 69 -8.17 -5.50 9.06
CA THR A 69 -8.49 -5.82 7.68
C THR A 69 -9.19 -7.17 7.61
N ARG A 70 -10.07 -7.34 6.63
CA ARG A 70 -10.56 -8.67 6.26
C ARG A 70 -9.36 -9.51 5.81
N ASN A 71 -9.38 -10.83 6.06
CA ASN A 71 -8.28 -11.70 5.66
C ASN A 71 -8.07 -11.65 4.13
N TYR A 72 -7.03 -10.95 3.69
CA TYR A 72 -6.56 -10.94 2.31
C TYR A 72 -5.21 -11.65 2.22
N THR A 73 -5.02 -12.44 1.16
CA THR A 73 -3.78 -13.19 0.90
C THR A 73 -2.68 -12.31 0.28
N VAL A 74 -2.91 -10.99 0.15
CA VAL A 74 -1.98 -10.05 -0.48
C VAL A 74 -0.87 -9.69 0.51
N PRO A 75 0.42 -9.71 0.10
CA PRO A 75 1.51 -9.26 0.95
C PRO A 75 1.37 -7.78 1.35
N THR A 76 1.79 -7.45 2.56
CA THR A 76 1.89 -6.05 3.01
C THR A 76 3.00 -5.32 2.24
N LEU A 77 2.66 -4.20 1.61
CA LEU A 77 3.58 -3.33 0.87
C LEU A 77 3.70 -1.96 1.55
N PRO A 78 4.91 -1.36 1.56
CA PRO A 78 5.09 0.03 2.00
C PRO A 78 4.30 1.00 1.12
N LEU A 79 3.75 2.04 1.73
CA LEU A 79 2.95 3.06 1.04
C LEU A 79 3.75 3.73 -0.09
N GLU A 80 5.03 3.97 0.17
CA GLU A 80 5.99 4.59 -0.74
C GLU A 80 6.14 3.76 -2.03
N LYS A 81 6.18 2.43 -1.92
CA LYS A 81 6.24 1.55 -3.11
C LYS A 81 4.96 1.59 -3.93
N ILE A 82 3.81 1.72 -3.26
CA ILE A 82 2.52 1.86 -3.95
C ILE A 82 2.52 3.18 -4.74
N LEU A 83 2.96 4.28 -4.12
CA LEU A 83 3.00 5.60 -4.76
C LEU A 83 3.95 5.65 -5.96
N LEU A 84 5.13 5.03 -5.87
CA LEU A 84 6.11 4.98 -6.97
C LEU A 84 5.58 4.31 -8.25
N ALA A 85 4.54 3.47 -8.14
CA ALA A 85 3.86 2.88 -9.29
C ALA A 85 4.78 2.07 -10.22
N GLU A 86 5.87 1.49 -9.69
CA GLU A 86 6.87 0.77 -10.50
C GLU A 86 6.26 -0.38 -11.31
N THR A 87 5.17 -0.99 -10.80
CA THR A 87 4.46 -2.08 -11.48
C THR A 87 3.67 -1.62 -12.70
N HIS A 88 3.50 -0.31 -12.91
CA HIS A 88 2.73 0.25 -14.02
C HIS A 88 3.50 0.24 -15.35
N MET A 89 4.81 -0.02 -15.30
CA MET A 89 5.64 -0.16 -16.50
C MET A 89 5.39 -1.50 -17.19
N ASN A 90 4.99 -1.45 -18.45
CA ASN A 90 4.66 -2.59 -19.28
C ASN A 90 5.50 -2.59 -20.58
N ASN A 91 5.80 -3.77 -21.08
CA ASN A 91 6.54 -3.97 -22.32
C ASN A 91 5.61 -4.56 -23.37
N ALA A 92 5.38 -3.85 -24.47
CA ALA A 92 4.65 -4.37 -25.62
C ALA A 92 5.60 -5.15 -26.56
N PRO A 93 5.06 -6.06 -27.40
CA PRO A 93 5.82 -6.68 -28.47
C PRO A 93 6.52 -5.63 -29.35
N GLY A 94 7.80 -5.84 -29.66
CA GLY A 94 8.61 -4.86 -30.40
C GLY A 94 9.44 -3.91 -29.53
N GLY A 95 9.48 -4.11 -28.20
CA GLY A 95 10.36 -3.37 -27.30
C GLY A 95 9.83 -1.99 -26.88
N VAL A 96 8.56 -1.71 -27.16
CA VAL A 96 7.91 -0.47 -26.71
C VAL A 96 7.58 -0.58 -25.23
N VAL A 97 8.13 0.34 -24.44
CA VAL A 97 7.83 0.45 -23.00
C VAL A 97 6.77 1.53 -22.81
N TYR A 98 5.72 1.22 -22.09
CA TYR A 98 4.65 2.16 -21.75
C TYR A 98 4.28 2.06 -20.28
N GLN A 99 3.80 3.16 -19.70
CA GLN A 99 3.34 3.20 -18.32
C GLN A 99 1.82 3.39 -18.32
N LEU A 100 1.10 2.48 -17.66
CA LEU A 100 -0.33 2.66 -17.42
C LEU A 100 -0.54 3.74 -16.36
N PRO A 101 -1.58 4.58 -16.45
CA PRO A 101 -1.87 5.56 -15.41
C PRO A 101 -2.35 4.91 -14.11
N PHE A 102 -2.96 3.72 -14.21
CA PHE A 102 -3.41 2.89 -13.10
C PHE A 102 -3.63 1.44 -13.59
N GLN A 103 -3.71 0.48 -12.66
CA GLN A 103 -3.86 -0.95 -12.94
C GLN A 103 -5.10 -1.59 -12.31
N ASN A 104 -5.91 -0.84 -11.55
CA ASN A 104 -7.08 -1.37 -10.83
C ASN A 104 -6.73 -2.55 -9.90
N VAL A 105 -5.71 -2.35 -9.06
CA VAL A 105 -5.16 -3.40 -8.19
C VAL A 105 -5.45 -3.11 -6.72
N ASN A 106 -5.44 -4.18 -5.92
CA ASN A 106 -5.63 -4.11 -4.48
C ASN A 106 -4.29 -4.31 -3.75
N TYR A 107 -4.05 -3.49 -2.74
CA TYR A 107 -2.88 -3.49 -1.90
C TYR A 107 -3.25 -3.69 -0.44
N HIS A 108 -2.29 -4.18 0.33
CA HIS A 108 -2.33 -4.21 1.79
C HIS A 108 -1.17 -3.37 2.31
N SER A 109 -1.41 -2.43 3.24
CA SER A 109 -0.35 -1.54 3.73
C SER A 109 -0.55 -1.12 5.18
N GLN A 110 0.54 -0.72 5.82
CA GLN A 110 0.55 -0.13 7.16
C GLN A 110 0.68 1.39 7.04
N VAL A 111 -0.31 2.10 7.55
CA VAL A 111 -0.44 3.55 7.37
C VAL A 111 -0.80 4.24 8.68
N ARG A 112 -0.66 5.56 8.69
CA ARG A 112 -1.12 6.44 9.76
C ARG A 112 -1.90 7.61 9.18
N VAL A 113 -3.04 7.96 9.77
CA VAL A 113 -3.79 9.16 9.38
C VAL A 113 -3.05 10.41 9.84
N VAL A 114 -2.81 11.34 8.91
CA VAL A 114 -2.22 12.65 9.19
C VAL A 114 -3.24 13.78 9.06
N ASP A 115 -4.27 13.60 8.24
CA ASP A 115 -5.39 14.53 8.08
C ASP A 115 -6.65 13.81 7.56
N PHE A 116 -7.79 14.49 7.55
CA PHE A 116 -9.04 14.03 6.94
C PHE A 116 -9.82 15.18 6.28
N PHE A 117 -10.67 14.86 5.31
CA PHE A 117 -11.55 15.81 4.63
C PHE A 117 -12.93 15.16 4.40
N PRO A 118 -14.06 15.85 4.60
CA PRO A 118 -14.24 17.26 5.00
C PRO A 118 -13.70 17.61 6.40
N PRO A 119 -13.53 18.89 6.77
CA PRO A 119 -12.92 19.26 8.06
C PRO A 119 -13.81 18.98 9.29
N ARG A 120 -15.10 18.71 9.08
CA ARG A 120 -16.09 18.43 10.12
C ARG A 120 -16.60 17.01 9.93
N VAL A 121 -16.64 16.21 11.00
CA VAL A 121 -17.14 14.83 10.94
C VAL A 121 -18.60 14.81 10.51
N GLU A 122 -19.38 15.82 10.88
CA GLU A 122 -20.79 15.98 10.51
C GLU A 122 -21.04 16.06 8.98
N ASP A 123 -19.97 16.30 8.20
CA ASP A 123 -19.99 16.36 6.73
C ASP A 123 -19.51 15.07 6.06
N PHE A 124 -19.20 14.02 6.83
CA PHE A 124 -18.71 12.75 6.28
C PHE A 124 -19.78 11.93 5.60
N ALA A 125 -21.05 12.16 5.94
CA ALA A 125 -22.18 11.53 5.29
C ALA A 125 -22.89 12.55 4.41
N VAL A 126 -23.17 12.16 3.17
CA VAL A 126 -23.87 13.01 2.19
C VAL A 126 -25.14 12.31 1.73
N GLN A 127 -26.14 13.11 1.38
CA GLN A 127 -27.36 12.59 0.78
C GLN A 127 -27.11 12.37 -0.72
N THR A 128 -27.25 11.12 -1.17
CA THR A 128 -27.06 10.73 -2.57
C THR A 128 -28.40 10.22 -3.12
N SER A 129 -28.84 10.76 -4.24
CA SER A 129 -29.91 10.14 -5.04
C SER A 129 -29.30 9.02 -5.87
N SER A 130 -29.65 7.77 -5.58
CA SER A 130 -29.28 6.67 -6.47
C SER A 130 -30.08 6.80 -7.78
N ALA A 131 -29.42 7.24 -8.86
CA ALA A 131 -29.92 6.94 -10.20
C ALA A 131 -29.55 5.48 -10.50
N PRO A 132 -30.49 4.61 -10.88
CA PRO A 132 -30.15 3.23 -11.23
C PRO A 132 -29.23 3.27 -12.47
N LEU A 133 -27.97 2.87 -12.29
CA LEU A 133 -26.96 2.85 -13.37
C LEU A 133 -27.30 1.86 -14.50
N PHE A 134 -28.33 1.02 -14.31
CA PHE A 134 -28.92 0.17 -15.34
C PHE A 134 -30.44 0.08 -15.13
N GLY A 135 -31.17 1.11 -15.58
CA GLY A 135 -32.63 1.09 -15.61
C GLY A 135 -33.13 0.16 -16.72
N ASN A 136 -33.56 -1.04 -16.34
CA ASN A 136 -34.42 -1.86 -17.19
C ASN A 136 -35.65 -1.02 -17.54
N GLN A 137 -36.02 -0.92 -18.82
CA GLN A 137 -37.00 0.04 -19.36
C GLN A 137 -38.46 -0.14 -18.86
N ASN A 138 -38.71 -0.88 -17.80
CA ASN A 138 -40.06 -1.16 -17.31
C ASN A 138 -40.19 -0.78 -15.83
N GLY A 139 -40.74 0.42 -15.60
CA GLY A 139 -41.21 0.90 -14.30
C GLY A 139 -40.34 2.02 -13.73
N ALA A 140 -40.82 3.27 -13.86
CA ALA A 140 -40.25 4.45 -13.21
C ALA A 140 -40.16 4.21 -11.70
N THR A 141 -38.99 3.78 -11.24
CA THR A 141 -38.67 3.68 -9.83
C THR A 141 -38.13 5.04 -9.43
N GLU A 142 -38.93 5.81 -8.69
CA GLU A 142 -38.52 7.08 -8.08
C GLU A 142 -37.09 6.99 -7.52
N PRO A 143 -36.24 8.02 -7.72
CA PRO A 143 -34.87 7.99 -7.24
C PRO A 143 -34.87 7.81 -5.72
N LYS A 144 -34.37 6.67 -5.26
CA LYS A 144 -34.21 6.42 -3.82
C LYS A 144 -33.09 7.32 -3.31
N VAL A 145 -33.48 8.31 -2.53
CA VAL A 145 -32.57 9.21 -1.84
C VAL A 145 -32.09 8.51 -0.57
N GLY A 146 -30.81 8.16 -0.54
CA GLY A 146 -30.15 7.52 0.60
C GLY A 146 -29.03 8.39 1.16
N TRP A 147 -28.54 8.03 2.35
CA TRP A 147 -27.30 8.59 2.88
C TRP A 147 -26.14 7.68 2.49
N GLU A 148 -24.99 8.29 2.22
CA GLU A 148 -23.78 7.58 1.84
C GLU A 148 -22.58 8.22 2.55
N TRP A 149 -21.65 7.40 3.05
CA TRP A 149 -20.35 7.89 3.50
C TRP A 149 -19.58 8.47 2.31
N ARG A 150 -18.94 9.62 2.50
CA ARG A 150 -18.08 10.27 1.52
C ARG A 150 -17.09 11.19 2.20
N PHE A 151 -15.94 10.63 2.54
CA PHE A 151 -14.81 11.39 3.10
C PHE A 151 -13.49 10.84 2.59
N CYS A 152 -12.41 11.53 2.90
CA CYS A 152 -11.07 11.22 2.48
C CYS A 152 -10.15 11.29 3.70
N LEU A 153 -9.28 10.29 3.81
CA LEU A 153 -8.19 10.28 4.77
C LEU A 153 -6.91 10.64 4.04
N LEU A 154 -6.08 11.49 4.64
CA LEU A 154 -4.70 11.68 4.22
C LEU A 154 -3.83 10.81 5.10
N VAL A 155 -3.06 9.90 4.50
CA VAL A 155 -2.27 8.92 5.24
C VAL A 155 -0.79 8.97 4.84
N GLU A 156 0.08 8.66 5.80
CA GLU A 156 1.53 8.50 5.60
C GLU A 156 1.99 7.06 5.87
N GLY A 157 3.09 6.66 5.25
CA GLY A 157 3.74 5.37 5.48
C GLY A 157 4.46 5.31 6.83
N VAL A 158 4.57 4.10 7.36
CA VAL A 158 5.17 3.84 8.69
C VAL A 158 6.67 3.58 8.65
N GLU A 159 7.23 3.30 7.46
CA GLU A 159 8.63 2.91 7.32
C GLU A 159 9.58 4.02 7.82
N PRO A 160 10.76 3.67 8.37
CA PRO A 160 11.72 4.68 8.81
C PRO A 160 12.16 5.53 7.63
N LYS A 161 12.11 6.87 7.79
CA LYS A 161 12.61 7.78 6.76
C LYS A 161 14.10 7.57 6.55
N PRO A 162 14.60 7.58 5.30
CA PRO A 162 16.04 7.60 5.04
C PRO A 162 16.69 8.91 5.50
N SER A 163 15.94 10.01 5.55
CA SER A 163 16.42 11.29 6.09
C SER A 163 15.34 12.03 6.87
N LYS A 164 15.71 12.67 7.99
CA LYS A 164 14.77 13.49 8.80
C LYS A 164 14.30 14.76 8.09
N LYS A 165 14.98 15.18 7.01
CA LYS A 165 14.74 16.45 6.31
C LYS A 165 13.68 16.35 5.21
N GLN A 166 13.37 15.16 4.71
CA GLN A 166 12.36 15.00 3.66
C GLN A 166 10.96 14.86 4.27
N PRO A 167 9.94 15.55 3.71
CA PRO A 167 8.54 15.30 4.06
C PRO A 167 8.18 13.86 3.70
N ARG A 168 7.25 13.24 4.44
CA ARG A 168 6.72 11.94 4.00
C ARG A 168 5.84 12.18 2.79
N GLU A 169 5.86 11.23 1.87
CA GLU A 169 4.81 11.16 0.88
C GLU A 169 3.50 10.81 1.58
N VAL A 170 2.42 11.46 1.13
CA VAL A 170 1.08 11.29 1.66
C VAL A 170 0.15 10.79 0.58
N MET A 171 -0.75 9.89 0.95
CA MET A 171 -1.75 9.32 0.06
C MET A 171 -3.15 9.75 0.49
N LYS A 172 -3.97 10.13 -0.47
CA LYS A 172 -5.41 10.34 -0.27
C LYS A 172 -6.14 9.00 -0.40
N LEU A 173 -6.78 8.55 0.68
CA LEU A 173 -7.64 7.38 0.70
C LEU A 173 -9.09 7.81 0.81
N TYR A 174 -9.84 7.61 -0.27
CA TYR A 174 -11.28 7.85 -0.27
C TYR A 174 -12.02 6.73 0.47
N VAL A 175 -13.02 7.11 1.26
CA VAL A 175 -13.95 6.21 1.93
C VAL A 175 -15.34 6.59 1.47
N CYS A 176 -15.98 5.68 0.73
CA CYS A 176 -17.30 5.93 0.15
C CYS A 176 -18.20 4.69 0.17
N GLY A 177 -19.51 4.94 0.23
CA GLY A 177 -20.53 3.90 0.13
C GLY A 177 -20.32 2.77 1.12
N GLN A 178 -20.42 1.54 0.60
CA GLN A 178 -20.32 0.31 1.40
C GLN A 178 -18.96 0.15 2.10
N ASP A 179 -17.89 0.75 1.57
CA ASP A 179 -16.59 0.72 2.24
C ASP A 179 -16.58 1.58 3.51
N GLY A 180 -17.37 2.67 3.53
CA GLY A 180 -17.61 3.44 4.74
C GLY A 180 -18.46 2.69 5.75
N ASP A 181 -19.50 2.00 5.29
CA ASP A 181 -20.34 1.15 6.17
C ASP A 181 -19.49 0.05 6.81
N CYS A 182 -18.58 -0.55 6.03
CA CYS A 182 -17.64 -1.57 6.51
C CYS A 182 -16.60 -1.00 7.49
N LEU A 183 -16.11 0.22 7.26
CA LEU A 183 -15.15 0.87 8.15
C LEU A 183 -15.75 1.20 9.50
N LEU A 184 -16.92 1.84 9.48
CA LEU A 184 -17.57 2.36 10.66
C LEU A 184 -18.49 1.33 11.31
N ASP A 185 -18.72 0.18 10.68
CA ASP A 185 -19.68 -0.84 11.13
C ASP A 185 -21.03 -0.21 11.48
N ASP A 186 -21.49 0.71 10.62
CA ASP A 186 -22.73 1.45 10.74
C ASP A 186 -23.14 2.03 9.37
N ASP A 187 -24.43 1.99 9.05
CA ASP A 187 -24.97 2.53 7.81
C ASP A 187 -24.96 4.07 7.84
N ALA A 188 -24.60 4.70 6.72
CA ALA A 188 -24.58 6.16 6.61
C ALA A 188 -25.93 6.80 6.96
N PHE A 189 -25.88 7.95 7.64
CA PHE A 189 -27.06 8.68 8.10
C PHE A 189 -26.78 10.18 8.22
N ASN A 190 -27.82 10.98 8.43
CA ASN A 190 -27.65 12.40 8.72
C ASN A 190 -27.03 12.61 10.11
N LEU A 191 -25.72 12.83 10.13
CA LEU A 191 -24.95 13.07 11.35
C LEU A 191 -25.41 14.30 12.15
N ARG A 192 -26.07 15.28 11.50
CA ARG A 192 -26.57 16.49 12.16
C ARG A 192 -27.88 16.28 12.91
N CYS A 193 -28.64 15.25 12.56
CA CYS A 193 -29.95 14.99 13.16
C CYS A 193 -29.87 14.04 14.36
N ASN A 194 -28.74 13.38 14.59
CA ASN A 194 -28.61 12.41 15.68
C ASN A 194 -27.26 12.58 16.41
N PRO A 195 -27.20 13.46 17.44
CA PRO A 195 -25.96 13.75 18.15
C PRO A 195 -25.40 12.54 18.90
N ARG A 196 -26.25 11.61 19.37
CA ARG A 196 -25.79 10.41 20.07
C ARG A 196 -25.04 9.45 19.14
N ARG A 197 -25.58 9.20 17.94
CA ARG A 197 -24.88 8.37 16.95
C ARG A 197 -23.64 9.06 16.40
N LEU A 198 -23.69 10.39 16.22
CA LEU A 198 -22.51 11.18 15.84
C LEU A 198 -21.37 10.99 16.84
N GLU A 199 -21.64 11.06 18.15
CA GLU A 199 -20.62 10.85 19.17
C GLU A 199 -20.00 9.45 19.07
N ALA A 200 -20.83 8.41 18.87
CA ALA A 200 -20.33 7.05 18.67
C ALA A 200 -19.42 6.93 17.42
N ILE A 201 -19.74 7.64 16.33
CA ILE A 201 -18.89 7.71 15.14
C ILE A 201 -17.58 8.45 15.44
N LYS A 202 -17.63 9.56 16.19
CA LYS A 202 -16.43 10.29 16.62
C LYS A 202 -15.52 9.43 17.50
N GLU A 203 -16.08 8.67 18.44
CA GLU A 203 -15.33 7.71 19.26
C GLU A 203 -14.67 6.62 18.40
N LYS A 204 -15.38 6.05 17.43
CA LYS A 204 -14.79 5.08 16.48
C LYS A 204 -13.65 5.71 15.69
N LEU A 205 -13.84 6.93 15.18
CA LEU A 205 -12.83 7.64 14.40
C LEU A 205 -11.63 8.08 15.27
N PHE A 206 -11.84 8.37 16.56
CA PHE A 206 -10.78 8.61 17.53
C PHE A 206 -9.88 7.37 17.68
N LEU A 207 -10.43 6.15 17.60
CA LEU A 207 -9.60 4.95 17.56
C LEU A 207 -8.70 4.93 16.31
N LEU A 208 -9.17 5.46 15.17
CA LEU A 208 -8.40 5.49 13.92
C LEU A 208 -7.25 6.51 13.93
N TRP A 209 -7.52 7.74 14.39
CA TRP A 209 -6.58 8.87 14.25
C TRP A 209 -6.20 9.59 15.55
N GLY A 210 -6.70 9.15 16.70
CA GLY A 210 -6.41 9.75 18.01
C GLY A 210 -6.94 11.18 18.14
N ASN A 211 -6.12 12.08 18.68
CA ASN A 211 -6.52 13.47 18.96
C ASN A 211 -6.56 14.40 17.71
N LEU A 212 -6.64 13.84 16.50
CA LEU A 212 -6.55 14.61 15.26
C LEU A 212 -7.73 15.58 15.10
N GLU A 213 -8.94 15.14 15.41
CA GLU A 213 -10.15 15.97 15.29
C GLU A 213 -10.09 17.19 16.23
N GLU A 214 -9.66 17.00 17.46
CA GLU A 214 -9.59 18.05 18.48
C GLU A 214 -8.52 19.07 18.14
N GLU A 215 -7.34 18.63 17.71
CA GLU A 215 -6.27 19.53 17.28
C GLU A 215 -6.63 20.29 16.01
N LYS A 216 -7.29 19.63 15.05
CA LYS A 216 -7.78 20.29 13.84
C LYS A 216 -8.87 21.31 14.16
N SER A 217 -9.79 20.99 15.06
CA SER A 217 -10.86 21.91 15.49
C SER A 217 -10.31 23.15 16.21
N LYS A 218 -9.30 22.98 17.08
CA LYS A 218 -8.60 24.09 17.74
C LYS A 218 -7.87 24.98 16.73
N ALA A 219 -7.18 24.39 15.77
CA ALA A 219 -6.48 25.12 14.72
C ALA A 219 -7.44 25.94 13.87
N MET A 220 -8.57 25.35 13.47
CA MET A 220 -9.62 26.07 12.73
C MET A 220 -10.23 27.23 13.53
N ALA A 221 -10.51 27.04 14.82
CA ALA A 221 -11.00 28.11 15.69
C ALA A 221 -9.98 29.26 15.84
N SER A 222 -8.69 28.94 15.74
CA SER A 222 -7.58 29.90 15.82
C SER A 222 -7.16 30.47 14.44
N GLY A 223 -7.81 30.04 13.35
CA GLY A 223 -7.45 30.42 11.98
C GLY A 223 -6.11 29.86 11.50
N GLN A 224 -5.55 28.86 12.18
CA GLN A 224 -4.30 28.21 11.79
C GLN A 224 -4.57 27.08 10.79
N GLN A 225 -3.71 26.97 9.77
CA GLN A 225 -3.79 25.89 8.77
C GLN A 225 -3.09 24.60 9.22
N SER A 226 -2.19 24.68 10.21
CA SER A 226 -1.48 23.53 10.76
C SER A 226 -1.98 23.21 12.17
N TRP A 227 -2.30 21.96 12.43
CA TRP A 227 -2.63 21.46 13.77
C TRP A 227 -1.38 20.98 14.52
N GLY A 228 -1.52 20.84 15.84
CA GLY A 228 -0.47 20.38 16.73
C GLY A 228 -0.06 18.91 16.51
N PRO A 229 0.84 18.38 17.35
CA PRO A 229 1.30 17.00 17.24
C PRO A 229 0.14 16.00 17.39
N VAL A 230 -0.05 15.17 16.36
CA VAL A 230 -1.09 14.13 16.30
C VAL A 230 -0.58 12.84 16.94
N LYS A 231 -1.37 12.26 17.84
CA LYS A 231 -1.12 10.99 18.53
C LYS A 231 -1.83 9.83 17.84
N SER A 232 -1.69 9.74 16.53
CA SER A 232 -2.30 8.68 15.71
C SER A 232 -1.46 7.40 15.75
N CYS A 233 -2.10 6.28 16.10
CA CYS A 233 -1.47 4.96 16.06
C CYS A 233 -1.54 4.40 14.63
N PRO A 234 -0.45 3.85 14.07
CA PRO A 234 -0.52 3.22 12.76
C PRO A 234 -1.40 1.98 12.74
N PHE A 235 -2.00 1.66 11.60
CA PHE A 235 -2.90 0.53 11.43
C PHE A 235 -2.70 -0.14 10.07
N GLU A 236 -3.18 -1.37 9.96
CA GLU A 236 -3.25 -2.09 8.68
C GLU A 236 -4.54 -1.74 7.95
N CYS A 237 -4.44 -1.51 6.64
CA CYS A 237 -5.60 -1.23 5.80
C CYS A 237 -5.44 -1.88 4.42
N CYS A 238 -6.57 -2.13 3.78
CA CYS A 238 -6.61 -2.51 2.37
C CYS A 238 -6.91 -1.29 1.51
N ILE A 239 -6.13 -1.13 0.45
CA ILE A 239 -6.17 0.01 -0.46
C ILE A 239 -6.48 -0.50 -1.85
N LYS A 240 -7.54 0.00 -2.48
CA LYS A 240 -7.83 -0.26 -3.90
C LYS A 240 -7.39 0.93 -4.72
N GLU A 241 -6.61 0.66 -5.76
CA GLU A 241 -6.28 1.64 -6.79
C GLU A 241 -7.35 1.61 -7.87
N TYR A 242 -7.75 2.77 -8.37
CA TYR A 242 -8.66 2.88 -9.50
C TYR A 242 -8.42 4.17 -10.29
N GLY A 243 -8.86 4.17 -11.55
CA GLY A 243 -8.88 5.36 -12.39
C GLY A 243 -10.20 6.11 -12.27
N VAL A 244 -10.13 7.44 -12.25
CA VAL A 244 -11.27 8.29 -12.57
C VAL A 244 -10.96 9.14 -13.78
N GLN A 245 -11.99 9.60 -14.49
CA GLN A 245 -11.79 10.56 -15.56
C GLN A 245 -11.15 11.85 -15.01
N CYS A 246 -10.15 12.36 -15.72
CA CYS A 246 -9.50 13.61 -15.34
C CYS A 246 -10.49 14.77 -15.44
N THR A 247 -10.28 15.80 -14.62
CA THR A 247 -11.12 17.01 -14.59
C THR A 247 -10.62 18.11 -15.52
N HIS A 248 -9.62 17.84 -16.37
CA HIS A 248 -9.13 18.81 -17.35
C HIS A 248 -10.27 19.20 -18.30
N GLY A 249 -10.40 20.50 -18.56
CA GLY A 249 -11.45 21.03 -19.42
C GLY A 249 -11.37 20.41 -20.81
N LYS A 250 -12.46 19.75 -21.24
CA LYS A 250 -12.67 19.42 -22.64
C LYS A 250 -12.86 20.75 -23.39
N ASP A 251 -12.29 20.87 -24.58
CA ASP A 251 -12.57 22.02 -25.45
C ASP A 251 -14.08 22.06 -25.72
N PRO A 252 -14.79 23.16 -25.42
CA PRO A 252 -16.24 23.26 -25.59
C PRO A 252 -16.70 23.14 -27.05
N HIS A 253 -15.79 23.21 -28.03
CA HIS A 253 -16.08 23.02 -29.45
C HIS A 253 -15.87 21.59 -29.97
N VAL A 254 -15.34 20.68 -29.14
CA VAL A 254 -15.13 19.27 -29.54
C VAL A 254 -16.34 18.45 -29.10
N MET A 255 -17.03 17.82 -30.06
CA MET A 255 -18.13 16.92 -29.75
C MET A 255 -17.62 15.78 -28.87
N ASP A 256 -18.38 15.41 -27.85
CA ASP A 256 -18.06 14.29 -26.94
C ASP A 256 -18.23 12.97 -27.70
N VAL A 257 -17.23 12.67 -28.54
CA VAL A 257 -17.06 11.37 -29.17
C VAL A 257 -16.30 10.52 -28.17
N ASP A 258 -16.89 9.39 -27.77
CA ASP A 258 -16.25 8.41 -26.90
C ASP A 258 -14.81 8.12 -27.38
N GLY A 259 -13.81 8.64 -26.66
CA GLY A 259 -12.40 8.32 -26.90
C GLY A 259 -11.45 9.45 -27.28
N GLU A 260 -11.86 10.72 -27.29
CA GLU A 260 -10.87 11.80 -27.50
C GLU A 260 -9.92 11.92 -26.29
N PRO A 261 -8.59 11.79 -26.51
CA PRO A 261 -7.61 11.84 -25.44
C PRO A 261 -7.58 13.25 -24.81
N CYS A 262 -7.35 13.31 -23.50
CA CYS A 262 -7.19 14.59 -22.82
C CYS A 262 -6.07 15.39 -23.49
N THR A 263 -6.36 16.67 -23.77
CA THR A 263 -5.44 17.59 -24.45
C THR A 263 -4.26 18.03 -23.56
N HIS A 264 -4.30 17.71 -22.27
CA HIS A 264 -3.22 18.02 -21.35
C HIS A 264 -2.03 17.07 -21.57
N LEU A 265 -0.84 17.65 -21.78
CA LEU A 265 0.39 16.89 -22.00
C LEU A 265 0.60 15.86 -20.88
N GLY A 266 0.74 14.58 -21.24
CA GLY A 266 0.96 13.48 -20.29
C GLY A 266 -0.29 13.01 -19.53
N CYS A 267 -1.48 13.56 -19.78
CA CYS A 267 -2.72 13.06 -19.22
C CYS A 267 -3.44 12.18 -20.24
N PHE A 268 -3.63 10.90 -19.91
CA PHE A 268 -4.39 9.96 -20.75
C PHE A 268 -5.91 10.07 -20.54
N GLY A 269 -6.41 11.19 -20.01
CA GLY A 269 -7.82 11.34 -19.66
C GLY A 269 -8.22 10.72 -18.31
N TRP A 270 -7.24 10.20 -17.56
CA TRP A 270 -7.49 9.52 -16.30
C TRP A 270 -6.56 10.01 -15.17
N GLU A 271 -7.07 9.99 -13.96
CA GLU A 271 -6.37 10.28 -12.71
C GLU A 271 -6.36 9.01 -11.83
N ARG A 272 -5.18 8.62 -11.34
CA ARG A 272 -5.01 7.52 -10.39
C ARG A 272 -5.53 7.95 -9.02
N ARG A 273 -6.46 7.18 -8.46
CA ARG A 273 -7.01 7.39 -7.12
C ARG A 273 -6.93 6.12 -6.28
N PHE A 274 -7.02 6.31 -4.97
CA PHE A 274 -6.97 5.24 -3.98
C PHE A 274 -8.15 5.33 -3.04
N ALA A 275 -8.76 4.20 -2.73
CA ALA A 275 -9.82 4.12 -1.74
C ALA A 275 -9.51 3.03 -0.74
N MET A 276 -10.02 3.19 0.47
CA MET A 276 -9.99 2.14 1.45
C MET A 276 -11.11 1.14 1.16
N PHE A 277 -10.87 -0.13 1.46
CA PHE A 277 -11.90 -1.17 1.39
C PHE A 277 -11.62 -2.24 2.45
N GLY A 278 -12.63 -3.04 2.80
CA GLY A 278 -12.47 -4.25 3.63
C GLY A 278 -11.68 -4.06 4.94
N THR A 279 -11.74 -2.86 5.53
CA THR A 279 -11.07 -2.47 6.77
C THR A 279 -12.16 -2.02 7.73
N THR A 280 -12.12 -2.47 8.99
CA THR A 280 -13.17 -2.22 9.99
C THR A 280 -12.57 -1.75 11.31
N ILE A 281 -13.23 -0.79 11.94
CA ILE A 281 -12.90 -0.31 13.29
C ILE A 281 -13.76 -1.08 14.30
N HIS A 282 -13.11 -1.88 15.14
CA HIS A 282 -13.71 -2.60 16.25
C HIS A 282 -13.55 -1.82 17.55
N THR A 283 -14.66 -1.57 18.23
CA THR A 283 -14.73 -0.99 19.58
C THR A 283 -14.67 -2.08 20.65
#